data_AF-O34795-F1
#
_entry.id   AF-O34795-F1
#
_cell.length_a   1.000
_cell.length_b   1.000
_cell.length_c   1.000
_cell.angle_alpha   90.00
_cell.angle_beta   90.00
_cell.angle_gamma   90.00
#
_symmetry.space_group_name_H-M   'P 1'
#
loop_
_entity.id
_entity.type
_entity.pdbx_description
1 polymer ?
#
loop_
_entity_poly.entity_id
_entity_poly.type
_entity_poly.pdbx_seq_one_letter_code
_entity_poly.pdbx_strand_id
1 'polypeptide(L)'
;MSANLTDFVTKTIEEMNSFDRENMECIKKLIRKAIDFYHLKSYEEVEETHSGNVRFLHVHSMMEENMLSKMIVVTRNGKTDLDIEGVYEGYVVREY
;
A
#
# COMPACT_ATOMS: atom_id res chain seq x y z
N MET A 1 1.20 -1.33 18.55
CA MET A 1 0.73 -1.42 17.14
C MET A 1 1.87 -1.58 16.15
N SER A 2 2.98 -0.85 16.28
CA SER A 2 4.13 -0.94 15.34
C SER A 2 4.66 -2.37 15.16
N ALA A 3 4.83 -3.14 16.23
CA ALA A 3 5.26 -4.54 16.15
C ALA A 3 4.36 -5.36 15.20
N ASN A 4 3.04 -5.23 15.32
CA ASN A 4 2.09 -5.95 14.47
C ASN A 4 2.21 -5.55 12.98
N LEU A 5 2.42 -4.27 12.69
CA LEU A 5 2.65 -3.80 11.31
C LEU A 5 3.97 -4.32 10.75
N THR A 6 5.05 -4.26 11.54
CA THR A 6 6.37 -4.77 11.13
C THR A 6 6.34 -6.28 10.91
N ASP A 7 5.68 -7.02 11.80
CA ASP A 7 5.51 -8.46 11.67
C ASP A 7 4.70 -8.81 10.42
N PHE A 8 3.60 -8.08 10.16
CA PHE A 8 2.79 -8.24 8.96
C PHE A 8 3.59 -7.98 7.68
N VAL A 9 4.30 -6.85 7.60
CA VAL A 9 5.12 -6.48 6.44
C VAL A 9 6.21 -7.52 6.21
N THR A 10 6.91 -7.95 7.26
CA THR A 10 8.01 -8.93 7.17
C THR A 10 7.51 -10.27 6.65
N LYS A 11 6.46 -10.84 7.26
CA LYS A 11 5.86 -12.11 6.82
C LYS A 11 5.32 -12.03 5.41
N THR A 12 4.65 -10.93 5.07
CA THR A 12 4.10 -10.73 3.73
C THR A 12 5.19 -10.64 2.66
N ILE A 13 6.30 -9.95 2.95
CA ILE A 13 7.46 -9.87 2.05
C ILE A 13 8.10 -11.24 1.86
N GLU A 14 8.27 -12.02 2.93
CA GLU A 14 8.80 -13.39 2.87
C GLU A 14 7.92 -14.31 2.00
N GLU A 15 6.59 -14.23 2.14
CA GLU A 15 5.63 -14.97 1.31
C GLU A 15 5.64 -14.55 -0.16
N MET A 16 6.08 -13.33 -0.48
CA MET A 16 6.06 -12.78 -1.83
C MET A 16 7.22 -13.26 -2.72
N ASN A 17 8.17 -14.05 -2.19
CA ASN A 17 9.32 -14.70 -2.85
C ASN A 17 10.32 -13.78 -3.60
N SER A 18 9.89 -12.69 -4.21
CA SER A 18 10.69 -11.77 -5.03
C SER A 18 10.20 -10.34 -4.84
N PHE A 19 10.22 -9.88 -3.59
CA PHE A 19 9.79 -8.53 -3.24
C PHE A 19 10.93 -7.52 -3.48
N ASP A 20 10.70 -6.54 -4.35
CA ASP A 20 11.57 -5.38 -4.52
C ASP A 20 10.98 -4.17 -3.80
N ARG A 21 11.75 -3.59 -2.87
CA ARG A 21 11.36 -2.43 -2.03
C ARG A 21 11.39 -1.10 -2.78
N GLU A 22 11.98 -1.08 -3.97
CA GLU A 22 11.98 0.09 -4.86
C GLU A 22 10.95 -0.06 -5.99
N ASN A 23 10.29 -1.23 -6.11
CA ASN A 23 9.26 -1.48 -7.11
C ASN A 23 7.85 -1.14 -6.58
N MET A 24 7.22 -0.12 -7.16
CA MET A 24 5.89 0.35 -6.75
C MET A 24 4.81 -0.73 -6.88
N GLU A 25 4.90 -1.63 -7.86
CA GLU A 25 3.93 -2.72 -8.03
C GLU A 25 4.04 -3.76 -6.91
N CYS A 26 5.25 -3.99 -6.38
CA CYS A 26 5.45 -4.83 -5.20
C CYS A 26 4.81 -4.17 -3.97
N ILE A 27 5.01 -2.86 -3.79
CA ILE A 27 4.44 -2.11 -2.66
C ILE A 27 2.91 -2.07 -2.76
N LYS A 28 2.33 -1.77 -3.93
CA LYS A 28 0.87 -1.84 -4.16
C LYS A 28 0.31 -3.23 -3.82
N LYS A 29 1.02 -4.31 -4.19
CA LYS A 29 0.61 -5.68 -3.83
C LYS A 29 0.65 -5.93 -2.31
N LEU A 30 1.61 -5.37 -1.59
CA LEU A 30 1.63 -5.40 -0.13
C LEU A 30 0.47 -4.61 0.46
N ILE A 31 0.14 -3.44 -0.08
CA ILE A 31 -1.00 -2.62 0.34
C ILE A 31 -2.32 -3.38 0.13
N ARG A 32 -2.52 -4.05 -1.02
CA ARG A 32 -3.71 -4.90 -1.23
C ARG A 32 -3.82 -6.00 -0.18
N LYS A 33 -2.72 -6.71 0.08
CA LYS A 33 -2.70 -7.74 1.15
C LYS A 33 -3.02 -7.15 2.52
N ALA A 34 -2.59 -5.92 2.80
CA ALA A 34 -2.91 -5.23 4.05
C ALA A 34 -4.40 -4.88 4.14
N ILE A 35 -4.98 -4.34 3.07
CA ILE A 35 -6.41 -4.07 2.96
C ILE A 35 -7.22 -5.33 3.28
N ASP A 36 -6.86 -6.45 2.64
CA ASP A 36 -7.52 -7.74 2.83
C ASP A 36 -7.34 -8.27 4.27
N PHE A 37 -6.11 -8.27 4.78
CA PHE A 37 -5.76 -8.85 6.09
C PHE A 37 -6.38 -8.10 7.26
N TYR A 38 -6.42 -6.77 7.20
CA TYR A 38 -6.99 -5.94 8.26
C TYR A 38 -8.48 -5.63 8.04
N HIS A 39 -9.10 -6.18 6.98
CA HIS A 39 -10.49 -5.93 6.61
C HIS A 39 -10.80 -4.43 6.52
N LEU A 40 -9.89 -3.69 5.89
CA LEU A 40 -10.05 -2.25 5.68
C LEU A 40 -11.21 -2.00 4.73
N LYS A 41 -11.83 -0.82 4.84
CA LYS A 41 -12.86 -0.39 3.90
C LYS A 41 -12.29 0.31 2.68
N SER A 42 -11.04 0.78 2.75
CA SER A 42 -10.27 1.23 1.60
C SER A 42 -10.12 0.10 0.58
N TYR A 43 -10.08 0.42 -0.72
CA TYR A 43 -9.99 -0.58 -1.79
C TYR A 43 -9.20 -0.04 -2.99
N GLU A 44 -8.69 -0.96 -3.81
CA GLU A 44 -8.03 -0.63 -5.08
C GLU A 44 -9.03 -0.80 -6.23
N GLU A 45 -9.22 0.25 -7.02
CA GLU A 45 -9.95 0.22 -8.29
C GLU A 45 -8.96 0.22 -9.45
N VAL A 46 -9.23 -0.58 -10.47
CA VAL A 46 -8.39 -0.66 -11.68
C VAL A 46 -9.19 -0.13 -12.86
N GLU A 47 -8.73 0.97 -13.44
CA GLU A 47 -9.30 1.51 -14.67
C GLU A 47 -8.40 1.16 -15.86
N GLU A 48 -9.00 0.63 -16.92
CA GLU A 48 -8.32 0.43 -18.19
C GLU A 48 -8.34 1.74 -18.97
N THR A 49 -7.17 2.33 -19.18
CA THR A 49 -6.99 3.53 -20.01
C THR A 49 -6.32 3.16 -21.32
N HIS A 50 -6.35 4.07 -22.29
CA HIS A 50 -5.62 3.92 -23.56
C HIS A 50 -4.10 3.72 -23.37
N SER A 51 -3.56 4.12 -22.20
CA SER A 51 -2.15 4.02 -21.85
C SER A 51 -1.82 2.79 -20.98
N GLY A 52 -2.82 1.99 -20.61
CA GLY A 52 -2.68 0.83 -19.73
C GLY A 52 -3.57 0.92 -18.48
N ASN A 53 -3.37 -0.04 -17.57
CA ASN A 53 -4.16 -0.14 -16.34
C ASN A 53 -3.64 0.84 -15.28
N VAL A 54 -4.49 1.79 -14.89
CA VAL A 54 -4.23 2.70 -13.78
C VAL A 54 -4.90 2.12 -12.53
N ARG A 55 -4.20 2.18 -11.40
CA ARG A 55 -4.73 1.72 -10.11
C ARG A 55 -5.00 2.92 -9.24
N PHE A 56 -6.26 3.08 -8.85
CA PHE A 56 -6.72 4.07 -7.91
C PHE A 56 -6.83 3.43 -6.52
N LEU A 57 -6.33 4.12 -5.50
CA LEU A 57 -6.60 3.74 -4.12
C LEU A 57 -7.71 4.61 -3.56
N HIS A 58 -8.84 4.00 -3.25
CA HIS A 58 -9.95 4.64 -2.55
C HIS A 58 -9.74 4.48 -1.05
N VAL A 59 -9.51 5.59 -0.36
CA VAL A 59 -9.19 5.66 1.06
C VAL A 59 -10.45 6.00 1.84
N HIS A 60 -10.90 5.07 2.69
CA HIS A 60 -12.14 5.21 3.43
C HIS A 60 -12.01 6.04 4.72
N SER A 61 -10.82 6.14 5.31
CA SER A 61 -10.62 6.99 6.50
C SER A 61 -9.17 7.43 6.67
N MET A 62 -8.97 8.56 7.35
CA MET A 62 -7.63 9.03 7.75
C MET A 62 -6.85 7.99 8.57
N MET A 63 -7.54 7.16 9.36
CA MET A 63 -6.88 6.11 10.13
C MET A 63 -6.28 5.04 9.22
N GLU A 64 -7.02 4.59 8.21
CA GLU A 64 -6.57 3.61 7.23
C GLU A 64 -5.41 4.17 6.39
N GLU A 65 -5.51 5.42 5.93
CA GLU A 65 -4.43 6.10 5.18
C GLU A 65 -3.13 6.15 5.98
N ASN A 66 -3.22 6.53 7.26
CA ASN A 66 -2.08 6.60 8.16
C ASN A 66 -1.47 5.22 8.42
N MET A 67 -2.30 4.19 8.51
CA MET A 67 -1.85 2.81 8.71
C MET A 67 -1.10 2.29 7.49
N LEU A 68 -1.66 2.47 6.29
CA LEU A 68 -1.03 2.09 5.02
C LEU A 68 0.26 2.86 4.77
N SER A 69 0.27 4.17 5.03
CA SER A 69 1.48 5.01 4.95
C SER A 69 2.60 4.52 5.87
N LYS A 70 2.26 4.12 7.10
CA LYS A 70 3.25 3.53 8.03
C LYS A 70 3.80 2.21 7.52
N MET A 71 3.00 1.37 6.85
CA MET A 71 3.50 0.14 6.24
C MET A 71 4.48 0.40 5.11
N ILE A 72 4.28 1.46 4.32
CA ILE A 72 5.23 1.88 3.28
C ILE A 72 6.58 2.23 3.93
N VAL A 73 6.56 3.04 5.00
CA VAL A 73 7.79 3.40 5.73
C VAL A 73 8.51 2.15 6.26
N VAL A 74 7.78 1.19 6.85
CA VAL A 74 8.37 -0.07 7.33
C VAL A 74 8.96 -0.88 6.17
N THR A 75 8.24 -1.01 5.05
CA THR A 75 8.69 -1.69 3.83
C THR A 75 9.99 -1.08 3.31
N ARG A 76 10.12 0.24 3.42
CA ARG A 76 11.28 1.04 3.00
C ARG A 76 12.40 1.10 4.05
N ASN A 77 12.41 0.23 5.06
CA ASN A 77 13.39 0.25 6.16
C ASN A 77 13.48 1.61 6.87
N GLY A 78 12.35 2.30 7.02
CA GLY A 78 12.27 3.60 7.69
C GLY A 78 12.57 4.80 6.81
N LYS A 79 12.88 4.64 5.51
CA LYS A 79 12.94 5.79 4.60
C LYS A 79 11.54 6.39 4.44
N THR A 80 11.46 7.72 4.44
CA THR A 80 10.21 8.50 4.34
C THR A 80 10.16 9.32 3.05
N ASP A 81 10.93 8.92 2.03
CA ASP A 81 10.99 9.54 0.71
C ASP A 81 9.83 9.12 -0.21
N LEU A 82 9.06 8.12 0.22
CA LEU A 82 7.93 7.55 -0.49
C LEU A 82 6.73 7.43 0.45
N ASP A 83 5.61 8.00 0.05
CA ASP A 83 4.33 7.92 0.74
C ASP A 83 3.28 7.24 -0.15
N ILE A 84 2.03 7.22 0.30
CA ILE A 84 0.93 6.56 -0.41
C ILE A 84 0.65 7.21 -1.77
N GLU A 85 0.81 8.54 -1.87
CA GLU A 85 0.67 9.29 -3.11
C GLU A 85 1.77 8.91 -4.09
N GLY A 86 3.02 8.78 -3.63
CA GLY A 86 4.12 8.31 -4.45
C GLY A 86 3.96 6.88 -4.95
N VAL A 87 3.44 5.97 -4.11
CA VAL A 87 3.19 4.57 -4.50
C VAL A 87 2.10 4.48 -5.57
N TYR A 88 1.03 5.27 -5.46
CA TYR A 88 -0.08 5.29 -6.41
C TYR A 88 0.03 6.40 -7.46
N GLU A 89 1.19 7.05 -7.60
CA GLU A 89 1.44 8.10 -8.60
C GLU A 89 0.37 9.23 -8.58
N GLY A 90 -0.15 9.55 -7.40
CA GLY A 90 -1.21 10.54 -7.18
C GLY A 90 -2.64 10.04 -7.41
N TYR A 91 -2.84 8.77 -7.81
CA TYR A 91 -4.16 8.15 -7.98
C TYR A 91 -4.74 7.68 -6.64
N VAL A 92 -4.91 8.62 -5.70
CA VAL A 92 -5.48 8.37 -4.37
C VAL A 92 -6.75 9.21 -4.20
N VAL A 93 -7.89 8.55 -4.01
CA VAL A 93 -9.20 9.17 -3.81
C VAL A 93 -9.57 9.03 -2.33
N ARG A 94 -9.90 10.14 -1.66
CA ARG A 94 -10.30 10.15 -0.24
C ARG A 94 -11.82 10.31 -0.14
N GLU A 95 -12.48 9.34 0.50
CA GLU A 95 -13.95 9.27 0.59
C GLU A 95 -14.50 9.59 1.99
N TYR A 96 -13.69 10.20 2.86
CA TYR A 96 -14.06 10.57 4.22
C TYR A 96 -14.40 12.05 4.38
#